data_AF-A0A2C9L049-F1
#
_entry.id   AF-A0A2C9L049-F1
#
_cell.length_a   1.000
_cell.length_b   1.000
_cell.length_c   1.000
_cell.angle_alpha   90.00
_cell.angle_beta   90.00
_cell.angle_gamma   90.00
#
_symmetry.space_group_name_H-M   'P 1'
#
loop_
_entity.id
_entity.type
_entity.pdbx_description
1 polymer ?
#
loop_
_entity_poly.entity_id
_entity_poly.type
_entity_poly.pdbx_seq_one_letter_code
_entity_poly.pdbx_strand_id
1 'polypeptide(L)'
;MNEILFRYTFGQPVYGLVLLQIGENVDTIDKCNVNRKVTEISFEIKGKGNFSVPLEDIRRSVDLNERKKIKITAFVTEASTGIKLNGSSVITYYGNRYQIKFLEMTPAVFKPGLQYTAYVSKTGILN
;
A
#
# COMPACT_ATOMS: atom_id res chain seq x y z
N MET A 1 -0.01 11.16 -5.41
CA MET A 1 1.00 10.73 -6.40
C MET A 1 2.12 10.08 -5.62
N ASN A 2 2.45 8.83 -5.93
CA ASN A 2 3.47 8.07 -5.20
C ASN A 2 4.75 8.02 -6.06
N GLU A 3 5.90 8.36 -5.47
CA GLU A 3 7.19 8.50 -6.16
C GLU A 3 8.14 7.37 -5.72
N ILE A 4 8.89 6.78 -6.67
CA ILE A 4 10.05 5.93 -6.38
C ILE A 4 11.32 6.57 -6.93
N LEU A 5 12.33 6.67 -6.06
CA LEU A 5 13.64 7.26 -6.34
C LEU A 5 14.68 6.15 -6.56
N PHE A 6 15.39 6.20 -7.69
CA PHE A 6 16.47 5.26 -8.00
C PHE A 6 17.76 6.00 -8.28
N ARG A 7 18.74 5.85 -7.40
CA ARG A 7 20.03 6.54 -7.50
C ARG A 7 21.17 5.55 -7.26
N TYR A 8 22.25 5.71 -8.01
CA TYR A 8 23.51 5.05 -7.68
C TYR A 8 24.05 5.56 -6.34
N THR A 9 25.01 4.84 -5.76
CA THR A 9 25.71 5.19 -4.52
C THR A 9 26.27 6.62 -4.54
N PHE A 10 26.57 7.16 -5.73
CA PHE A 10 27.08 8.52 -5.95
C PHE A 10 26.04 9.51 -6.49
N GLY A 11 24.74 9.22 -6.34
CA GLY A 11 23.64 10.16 -6.60
C GLY A 11 23.19 10.29 -8.06
N GLN A 12 23.88 9.65 -8.99
CA GLN A 12 23.50 9.64 -10.41
C GLN A 12 22.16 8.90 -10.65
N PRO A 13 21.34 9.34 -11.61
CA PRO A 13 20.07 8.69 -11.92
C PRO A 13 20.30 7.32 -12.60
N VAL A 14 19.59 6.30 -12.12
CA VAL A 14 19.63 4.95 -12.70
C VAL A 14 18.67 4.86 -13.90
N TYR A 15 19.18 4.38 -15.04
CA TYR A 15 18.37 4.07 -16.22
C TYR A 15 18.11 2.57 -16.26
N GLY A 16 16.86 2.17 -16.46
CA GLY A 16 16.54 0.75 -16.44
C GLY A 16 15.06 0.43 -16.51
N LEU A 17 14.78 -0.87 -16.39
CA LEU A 17 13.43 -1.42 -16.34
C LEU A 17 13.07 -1.77 -14.90
N VAL A 18 11.91 -1.31 -14.45
CA VAL A 18 11.34 -1.65 -13.15
C VAL A 18 10.25 -2.69 -13.36
N LEU A 19 10.31 -3.78 -12.60
CA LEU A 19 9.20 -4.71 -12.39
C LEU A 19 8.68 -4.50 -10.97
N LEU A 20 7.47 -3.99 -10.85
CA LEU A 20 6.79 -3.74 -9.59
C LEU A 20 5.83 -4.90 -9.30
N GLN A 21 6.04 -5.56 -8.17
CA GLN A 21 5.18 -6.63 -7.66
C GLN A 21 4.41 -6.14 -6.44
N ILE A 22 3.08 -6.22 -6.50
CA ILE A 22 2.19 -5.88 -5.39
C ILE A 22 1.49 -7.15 -4.93
N GLY A 23 1.59 -7.44 -3.63
CA GLY A 23 1.01 -8.63 -3.05
C GLY A 23 0.75 -8.47 -1.56
N GLU A 24 0.25 -9.54 -0.94
CA GLU A 24 0.02 -9.56 0.50
C GLU A 24 1.34 -9.50 1.28
N ASN A 25 1.39 -8.72 2.36
CA ASN A 25 2.54 -8.72 3.25
C ASN A 25 2.49 -9.92 4.20
N VAL A 26 3.09 -11.03 3.78
CA VAL A 26 3.23 -12.25 4.60
C VAL A 26 4.70 -12.48 4.88
N ASP A 27 5.05 -12.64 6.17
CA ASP A 27 6.44 -12.75 6.63
C ASP A 27 6.99 -14.18 6.64
N THR A 28 6.26 -15.20 6.18
CA THR A 28 6.70 -16.58 6.39
C THR A 28 6.47 -17.50 5.20
N ILE A 29 7.47 -18.37 5.04
CA ILE A 29 7.55 -19.57 4.22
C ILE A 29 6.19 -20.27 4.23
N ASP A 30 5.46 -20.18 3.11
CA ASP A 30 4.25 -20.95 2.91
C ASP A 30 4.64 -22.42 2.78
N LYS A 31 4.45 -23.18 3.86
CA LYS A 31 4.55 -24.65 3.85
C LYS A 31 3.56 -25.31 2.88
N CYS A 32 2.59 -24.56 2.36
CA CYS A 32 1.51 -25.06 1.51
C CYS A 32 1.70 -24.80 0.01
N ASN A 33 2.85 -24.26 -0.44
CA ASN A 33 3.15 -24.09 -1.87
C ASN A 33 2.01 -23.40 -2.66
N VAL A 34 1.31 -22.46 -2.02
CA VAL A 34 0.21 -21.74 -2.66
C VAL A 34 0.84 -20.71 -3.58
N ASN A 35 0.64 -20.85 -4.88
CA ASN A 35 1.00 -19.84 -5.86
C ASN A 35 0.25 -18.55 -5.50
N ARG A 36 0.95 -17.62 -4.85
CA ARG A 36 0.39 -16.34 -4.45
C ARG A 36 0.21 -15.47 -5.68
N LYS A 37 -0.98 -14.94 -5.83
CA LYS A 37 -1.28 -13.96 -6.88
C LYS A 37 -0.57 -12.66 -6.52
N VAL A 38 0.22 -12.15 -7.46
CA VAL A 38 0.84 -10.82 -7.39
C VAL A 38 0.35 -10.00 -8.58
N THR A 39 0.18 -8.71 -8.38
CA THR A 39 -0.04 -7.76 -9.47
C THR A 39 1.33 -7.32 -9.95
N GLU A 40 1.61 -7.50 -11.23
CA GLU A 40 2.89 -7.13 -11.83
C GLU A 40 2.71 -5.98 -12.81
N ILE A 41 3.60 -4.99 -12.72
CA ILE A 41 3.62 -3.84 -13.62
C ILE A 41 5.06 -3.57 -13.99
N SER A 42 5.33 -3.44 -15.28
CA SER A 42 6.64 -3.06 -15.78
C SER A 42 6.63 -1.68 -16.43
N PHE A 43 7.67 -0.91 -16.18
CA PHE A 43 7.87 0.40 -16.80
C PHE A 43 9.35 0.77 -16.81
N GLU A 44 9.73 1.62 -17.76
CA GLU A 44 11.09 2.16 -17.84
C GLU A 44 11.25 3.39 -16.94
N ILE A 45 12.45 3.56 -16.39
CA ILE A 45 12.80 4.69 -15.53
C ILE A 45 14.05 5.43 -16.03
N LYS A 46 14.08 6.73 -15.75
CA LYS A 46 15.23 7.63 -15.95
C LYS A 46 15.55 8.32 -14.62
N GLY A 47 16.04 7.55 -13.64
CA GLY A 47 16.33 7.99 -12.27
C GLY A 47 15.12 8.10 -11.33
N LYS A 48 13.94 8.40 -11.87
CA LYS A 48 12.67 8.44 -11.12
C LYS A 48 11.54 7.85 -11.95
N GLY A 49 10.57 7.27 -11.28
CA GLY A 49 9.34 6.76 -11.89
C GLY A 49 8.15 7.04 -10.99
N ASN A 50 7.09 7.59 -11.61
CA ASN A 50 5.78 7.67 -10.98
C ASN A 50 4.93 6.53 -11.51
N PHE A 51 4.22 5.85 -10.62
CA PHE A 51 3.31 4.78 -10.99
C PHE A 51 1.97 4.97 -10.30
N SER A 52 0.92 4.49 -10.96
CA SER A 52 -0.42 4.45 -10.41
C SER A 52 -1.01 3.10 -10.76
N VAL A 53 -1.57 2.43 -9.74
CA VAL A 53 -2.17 1.12 -9.91
C VAL A 53 -3.64 1.23 -9.53
N PRO A 54 -4.57 0.86 -10.41
CA PRO A 54 -5.97 0.78 -10.07
C PRO A 54 -6.17 -0.18 -8.89
N LEU A 55 -7.03 0.23 -7.95
CA LEU A 55 -7.35 -0.61 -6.78
C LEU A 55 -7.92 -1.98 -7.21
N GLU A 56 -8.63 -2.03 -8.33
CA GLU A 56 -9.20 -3.24 -8.89
C GLU A 56 -8.14 -4.28 -9.28
N ASP A 57 -7.00 -3.85 -9.80
CA ASP A 57 -5.91 -4.77 -10.13
C ASP A 57 -5.28 -5.34 -8.86
N ILE A 58 -5.13 -4.52 -7.82
CA ILE A 58 -4.64 -4.97 -6.50
C ILE A 58 -5.61 -5.99 -5.88
N ARG A 59 -6.93 -5.78 -6.02
CA ARG A 59 -7.96 -6.72 -5.51
C ARG A 59 -7.91 -8.10 -6.15
N ARG A 60 -7.33 -8.25 -7.35
CA ARG A 60 -7.15 -9.56 -7.99
C ARG A 60 -6.06 -10.40 -7.31
N SER A 61 -5.13 -9.73 -6.62
CA SER A 61 -3.95 -10.33 -6.02
C SER A 61 -3.98 -10.35 -4.49
N VAL A 62 -4.70 -9.41 -3.88
CA VAL A 62 -4.82 -9.27 -2.43
C VAL A 62 -6.29 -9.10 -2.04
N ASP A 63 -6.74 -9.90 -1.08
CA ASP A 63 -8.04 -9.68 -0.45
C ASP A 63 -8.01 -8.43 0.45
N LEU A 64 -8.63 -7.34 -0.02
CA LEU A 64 -8.55 -6.02 0.58
C LEU A 64 -9.58 -5.84 1.70
N ASN A 65 -9.23 -6.30 2.90
CA ASN A 65 -9.99 -6.05 4.13
C ASN A 65 -9.43 -4.86 4.91
N GLU A 66 -10.21 -4.31 5.84
CA GLU A 66 -9.80 -3.16 6.65
C GLU A 66 -8.46 -3.42 7.38
N ARG A 67 -7.52 -2.47 7.31
CA ARG A 67 -6.15 -2.57 7.85
C ARG A 67 -5.28 -3.69 7.28
N LYS A 68 -5.61 -4.21 6.09
CA LYS A 68 -4.77 -5.21 5.40
C LYS A 68 -3.39 -4.64 5.08
N LYS A 69 -2.33 -5.39 5.37
CA LYS A 69 -0.96 -5.03 4.99
C LYS A 69 -0.64 -5.53 3.58
N ILE A 70 -0.17 -4.63 2.73
CA ILE A 70 0.20 -4.89 1.33
C ILE A 70 1.69 -4.66 1.20
N LYS A 71 2.42 -5.62 0.62
CA LYS A 71 3.83 -5.50 0.31
C LYS A 71 4.00 -5.09 -1.15
N ILE A 72 4.79 -4.06 -1.37
CA ILE A 72 5.19 -3.58 -2.70
C ILE A 72 6.68 -3.87 -2.82
N THR A 73 7.07 -4.65 -3.84
CA THR A 73 8.47 -4.96 -4.13
C THR A 73 8.79 -4.45 -5.53
N ALA A 74 9.81 -3.62 -5.65
CA ALA A 74 10.32 -3.13 -6.93
C ALA A 74 11.62 -3.87 -7.25
N PHE A 75 11.70 -4.49 -8.42
CA PHE A 75 12.92 -5.05 -8.99
C PHE A 75 13.37 -4.15 -10.13
N VAL A 76 14.58 -3.62 -10.02
CA VAL A 76 15.17 -2.74 -11.03
C VAL A 76 16.26 -3.49 -11.75
N THR A 77 16.15 -3.55 -13.07
CA THR A 77 17.23 -4.02 -13.96
C THR A 77 17.87 -2.82 -14.61
N GLU A 78 19.13 -2.55 -14.28
CA GLU A 78 19.91 -1.47 -14.86
C GLU A 78 20.22 -1.74 -16.34
N ALA A 79 20.02 -0.75 -17.22
CA ALA A 79 20.20 -0.92 -18.66
C ALA A 79 21.67 -1.10 -19.09
N SER A 80 22.61 -0.40 -18.43
CA SER A 80 24.04 -0.39 -18.79
C SER A 80 24.80 -1.63 -18.33
N THR A 81 24.49 -2.14 -17.14
CA THR A 81 25.26 -3.23 -16.50
C THR A 81 24.47 -4.54 -16.42
N GLY A 82 23.15 -4.49 -16.61
CA GLY A 82 22.25 -5.63 -16.37
C GLY A 82 22.06 -5.99 -14.90
N ILE A 83 22.62 -5.21 -13.96
CA ILE A 83 22.52 -5.48 -12.52
C ILE A 83 21.05 -5.39 -12.09
N LYS A 84 20.64 -6.36 -11.28
CA LYS A 84 19.30 -6.43 -10.68
C LYS A 84 19.37 -6.11 -9.20
N LEU A 85 18.62 -5.09 -8.78
CA LEU A 85 18.47 -4.72 -7.37
C LEU A 85 16.99 -4.71 -7.02
N ASN A 86 16.66 -4.97 -5.76
CA ASN A 86 15.30 -4.90 -5.27
C ASN A 86 15.16 -4.00 -4.05
N GLY A 87 13.98 -3.40 -3.92
CA GLY A 87 13.55 -2.67 -2.73
C GLY A 87 12.12 -3.05 -2.41
N SER A 88 11.74 -3.04 -1.12
CA SER A 88 10.36 -3.34 -0.73
C SER A 88 9.85 -2.39 0.33
N SER A 89 8.55 -2.16 0.33
CA SER A 89 7.82 -1.35 1.31
C SER A 89 6.50 -2.02 1.66
N VAL A 90 6.01 -1.78 2.87
CA VAL A 90 4.73 -2.30 3.35
C VAL A 90 3.80 -1.13 3.64
N ILE A 91 2.62 -1.17 3.03
CA ILE A 91 1.56 -0.19 3.24
C ILE A 91 0.36 -0.85 3.94
N THR A 92 -0.44 -0.04 4.63
CA THR A 92 -1.69 -0.51 5.25
C THR A 92 -2.86 0.04 4.44
N TYR A 93 -3.74 -0.84 3.99
CA TYR A 93 -4.98 -0.48 3.31
C TYR A 93 -6.06 -0.09 4.31
N TYR A 94 -6.73 1.01 4.04
CA TYR A 94 -7.94 1.46 4.74
C TYR A 94 -9.08 1.55 3.74
N GLY A 95 -10.15 0.78 3.97
CA GLY A 95 -11.32 0.78 3.08
C GLY A 95 -12.12 2.07 3.18
N ASN A 96 -12.01 2.76 4.32
CA ASN A 96 -12.59 4.08 4.54
C ASN A 96 -11.49 5.13 4.71
N ARG A 97 -11.65 6.26 4.04
CA ARG A 97 -10.74 7.43 4.16
C ARG A 97 -10.88 8.16 5.50
N TYR A 98 -11.87 7.78 6.31
CA TYR A 98 -12.19 8.42 7.56
C TYR A 98 -12.36 7.39 8.67
N GLN A 99 -11.76 7.67 9.81
CA GLN A 99 -12.12 7.04 11.07
C GLN A 99 -13.16 7.90 11.78
N ILE A 100 -14.27 7.29 12.19
CA ILE A 100 -15.31 7.94 13.00
C ILE A 100 -15.18 7.43 14.44
N LYS A 101 -15.20 8.34 15.41
CA LYS A 101 -15.21 8.01 16.84
C LYS A 101 -16.27 8.82 17.57
N PHE A 102 -16.93 8.21 18.55
CA PHE A 102 -17.76 8.97 19.48
C PHE A 102 -16.87 9.84 20.37
N LEU A 103 -17.29 11.10 20.55
CA LEU A 103 -16.66 11.99 21.51
C LEU A 103 -17.03 11.57 22.93
N GLU A 104 -16.11 11.79 23.87
CA GLU A 104 -16.30 11.43 25.28
C GLU A 104 -17.52 12.11 25.92
N MET A 105 -17.97 13.26 25.38
CA MET A 105 -19.19 13.93 25.82
C MET A 105 -20.48 13.19 25.46
N THR A 106 -20.41 12.19 24.57
CA THR A 106 -21.57 11.39 24.18
C THR A 106 -21.98 10.50 25.35
N PRO A 107 -23.24 10.59 25.83
CA PRO A 107 -23.68 9.75 26.93
C PRO A 107 -23.57 8.27 26.56
N ALA A 108 -22.86 7.49 27.38
CA ALA A 108 -22.63 6.06 27.14
C ALA A 108 -23.90 5.20 27.31
N VAL A 109 -24.91 5.71 28.03
CA VAL A 109 -26.14 4.99 28.35
C VAL A 109 -27.34 5.74 27.81
N PHE A 110 -28.15 5.04 27.00
CA PHE A 110 -29.43 5.54 26.53
C PHE A 110 -30.49 5.42 27.64
N LYS A 111 -31.26 6.49 27.87
CA LYS A 111 -32.36 6.51 28.84
C LYS A 111 -33.69 6.63 28.10
N PRO A 112 -34.57 5.61 28.15
CA PRO A 112 -35.88 5.66 27.51
C PRO A 112 -36.70 6.87 27.99
N GLY A 113 -37.38 7.55 27.05
CA GLY A 113 -38.18 8.74 27.32
C GLY A 113 -37.43 10.07 27.32
N LEU A 114 -36.10 10.06 27.15
CA LEU A 114 -35.28 11.26 26.97
C LEU A 114 -34.68 11.29 25.55
N GLN A 115 -34.62 12.49 24.96
CA GLN A 115 -33.91 12.67 23.70
C GLN A 115 -32.42 12.36 23.88
N TYR A 116 -31.89 11.53 22.99
CA TYR A 116 -30.49 11.13 22.99
C TYR A 116 -29.74 11.85 21.88
N THR A 117 -28.65 12.53 22.23
CA THR A 117 -27.76 13.18 21.27
C THR A 117 -26.38 12.57 21.38
N ALA A 118 -25.83 12.15 20.23
CA ALA A 118 -24.47 11.64 20.13
C ALA A 118 -23.61 12.58 19.30
N TYR A 119 -22.36 12.73 19.72
CA TYR A 119 -21.38 13.58 19.07
C TYR A 119 -20.25 12.71 18.54
N VAL A 120 -19.88 12.91 17.28
CA VAL A 120 -18.83 12.13 16.62
C VAL A 120 -17.75 13.04 16.06
N SER A 121 -16.51 12.59 16.13
CA SER A 121 -15.39 13.18 15.40
C SER A 121 -15.07 12.35 14.16
N LYS A 122 -14.62 13.04 13.11
CA LYS A 122 -14.09 12.43 11.89
C LYS A 122 -12.60 12.77 11.78
N THR A 123 -11.78 11.75 11.56
CA THR A 123 -10.34 11.91 11.32
C THR A 123 -9.99 11.31 9.97
N GLY A 124 -9.37 12.09 9.10
CA GLY A 124 -8.88 11.60 7.81
C GLY A 124 -7.69 10.67 7.97
N ILE A 125 -7.69 9.55 7.26
CA ILE A 125 -6.54 8.65 7.15
C ILE A 125 -5.84 9.00 5.84
N LEU A 126 -4.57 9.43 5.92
CA LEU A 126 -3.75 9.70 4.74
C LEU A 126 -3.42 8.37 4.08
N ASN A 127 -3.84 8.21 2.82
CA ASN A 127 -3.53 7.08 1.95
C ASN A 127 -2.44 7.45 0.95
#